data_AF-A0A5B8V616-F1
#
_entry.id   AF-A0A5B8V616-F1
#
_cell.length_a   1.000
_cell.length_b   1.000
_cell.length_c   1.000
_cell.angle_alpha   90.00
_cell.angle_beta   90.00
_cell.angle_gamma   90.00
#
_symmetry.space_group_name_H-M   'P 1'
#
loop_
_entity.id
_entity.type
_entity.pdbx_description
1 polymer ?
#
loop_
_entity_poly.entity_id
_entity_poly.type
_entity_poly.pdbx_seq_one_letter_code
_entity_poly.pdbx_strand_id
1 'polypeptide(L)'
;MTDKIKIETDNFKQIDESDAAIEQKLHELELLLAQTELDSEKIKYYKQRVDDTFDKSRLNRNIDIYQSLDDKTFLSADDRLDQLINLLAENPVDSTIIKKRKNTNWIKKIILIIIALLMITIGFTMIVLPAPPEFEMFTIYYFNRDDGVTLMDLISLLIIFGGVFLLITSMKRRTSDE
;
A
#
# COMPACT_ATOMS: atom_id res chain seq x y z
N MET A 1 -6.27 -18.80 46.61
CA MET A 1 -5.54 -17.55 46.31
C MET A 1 -4.03 -17.80 46.17
N THR A 2 -3.48 -18.82 46.85
CA THR A 2 -2.06 -19.22 46.82
C THR A 2 -1.60 -19.88 45.52
N ASP A 3 -2.50 -20.55 44.76
CA ASP A 3 -2.12 -21.25 43.53
C ASP A 3 -1.86 -20.33 42.32
N LYS A 4 -2.54 -19.18 42.23
CA LYS A 4 -2.34 -18.22 41.13
C LYS A 4 -0.98 -17.53 41.21
N ILE A 5 -0.51 -17.23 42.41
CA ILE A 5 0.78 -16.57 42.66
C ILE A 5 1.94 -17.51 42.31
N LYS A 6 1.78 -18.82 42.53
CA LYS A 6 2.82 -19.82 42.25
C LYS A 6 3.06 -20.01 40.75
N ILE A 7 1.98 -20.03 39.96
CA ILE A 7 2.03 -20.14 38.49
C ILE A 7 2.73 -18.92 37.87
N GLU A 8 2.48 -17.74 38.42
CA GLU A 8 3.08 -16.50 37.93
C GLU A 8 4.59 -16.46 38.21
N THR A 9 5.03 -16.87 39.41
CA THR A 9 6.47 -16.95 39.73
C THR A 9 7.24 -18.02 38.94
N ASP A 10 6.60 -19.12 38.56
CA ASP A 10 7.23 -20.17 37.76
C ASP A 10 7.41 -19.72 36.29
N ASN A 11 6.46 -18.96 35.74
CA ASN A 11 6.58 -18.36 34.40
C ASN A 11 7.69 -17.29 34.34
N PHE A 12 7.86 -16.48 35.39
CA PHE A 12 8.96 -15.50 35.44
C PHE A 12 10.34 -16.17 35.50
N LYS A 13 10.49 -17.25 36.27
CA LYS A 13 11.75 -18.02 36.30
C LYS A 13 12.08 -18.68 34.96
N GLN A 14 11.07 -19.15 34.24
CA GLN A 14 11.25 -19.80 32.94
C GLN A 14 11.70 -18.82 31.84
N ILE A 15 11.31 -17.55 31.95
CA ILE A 15 11.77 -16.47 31.05
C ILE A 15 13.23 -16.12 31.34
N ASP A 16 13.60 -15.95 32.61
CA ASP A 16 14.98 -15.66 33.01
C ASP A 16 15.96 -16.78 32.62
N GLU A 17 15.57 -18.05 32.75
CA GLU A 17 16.39 -19.20 32.31
C GLU A 17 16.52 -19.28 30.79
N SER A 18 15.47 -18.90 30.04
CA SER A 18 15.51 -18.84 28.58
C SER A 18 16.45 -17.73 28.09
N ASP A 19 16.41 -16.56 28.72
CA ASP A 19 17.25 -15.42 28.33
C ASP A 19 18.73 -15.69 28.65
N ALA A 20 19.01 -16.31 29.79
CA ALA A 20 20.36 -16.78 30.13
C ALA A 20 20.89 -17.84 29.15
N ALA A 21 20.03 -18.75 28.67
CA ALA A 21 20.41 -19.75 27.66
C ALA A 21 20.69 -19.11 26.27
N ILE A 22 19.95 -18.07 25.91
CA ILE A 22 20.17 -17.30 24.67
C ILE A 22 21.51 -16.57 24.72
N GLU A 23 21.82 -15.94 25.85
CA GLU A 23 23.08 -15.24 26.07
C GLU A 23 24.29 -16.19 25.98
N GLN A 24 24.17 -17.40 26.55
CA GLN A 24 25.21 -18.43 26.42
C GLN A 24 25.44 -18.85 24.96
N LYS A 25 24.36 -18.98 24.16
CA LYS A 25 24.45 -19.35 22.74
C LYS A 25 25.00 -18.23 21.86
N LEU A 26 24.72 -16.97 22.21
CA LEU A 26 25.33 -15.79 21.60
C LEU A 26 26.84 -15.76 21.83
N HIS A 27 27.27 -16.00 23.06
CA HIS A 27 28.69 -16.04 23.39
C HIS A 27 29.44 -17.19 22.68
N GLU A 28 28.80 -18.35 22.55
CA GLU A 28 29.31 -19.47 21.76
C GLU A 28 29.47 -19.08 20.27
N LEU A 29 28.48 -18.37 19.71
CA LEU A 29 28.54 -17.84 18.34
C LEU A 29 29.67 -16.81 18.16
N GLU A 30 29.86 -15.91 19.12
CA GLU A 30 30.95 -14.93 19.09
C GLU A 30 32.32 -15.61 19.06
N LEU A 31 32.52 -16.63 19.90
CA LEU A 31 33.76 -17.41 19.94
C LEU A 31 34.01 -18.16 18.63
N LEU A 32 32.97 -18.76 18.04
CA LEU A 32 33.06 -19.45 16.75
C LEU A 32 33.36 -18.48 15.60
N LEU A 33 32.76 -17.29 15.62
CA LEU A 33 33.02 -16.25 14.62
C LEU A 33 34.43 -15.66 14.76
N ALA A 34 34.95 -15.54 15.98
CA ALA A 34 36.31 -15.08 16.25
C ALA A 34 37.40 -16.09 15.86
N GLN A 35 37.10 -17.39 15.93
CA GLN A 35 38.03 -18.47 15.54
C GLN A 35 38.01 -18.80 14.04
N THR A 36 36.97 -18.37 13.32
CA THR A 36 36.84 -18.63 11.89
C THR A 36 37.47 -17.48 11.10
N GLU A 37 38.29 -17.77 10.09
CA GLU A 37 38.70 -16.76 9.11
C GLU A 37 37.50 -16.36 8.25
N LEU A 38 36.83 -15.29 8.69
CA LEU A 38 35.63 -14.77 8.05
C LEU A 38 35.99 -13.85 6.89
N ASP A 39 35.78 -14.36 5.67
CA ASP A 39 35.79 -13.56 4.45
C ASP A 39 34.53 -12.67 4.38
N SER A 40 34.66 -11.48 3.78
CA SER A 40 33.61 -10.47 3.67
C SER A 40 32.32 -11.00 3.06
N GLU A 41 32.40 -11.99 2.18
CA GLU A 41 31.25 -12.62 1.55
C GLU A 41 30.48 -13.54 2.53
N LYS A 42 31.19 -14.26 3.40
CA LYS A 42 30.60 -15.13 4.43
C LYS A 42 29.94 -14.31 5.55
N ILE A 43 30.56 -13.20 5.96
CA ILE A 43 29.98 -12.27 6.94
C ILE A 43 28.64 -11.73 6.45
N LYS A 44 28.57 -11.33 5.19
CA LYS A 44 27.33 -10.84 4.58
C LYS A 44 26.25 -11.92 4.53
N TYR A 45 26.62 -13.16 4.20
CA TYR A 45 25.71 -14.30 4.19
C TYR A 45 25.14 -14.63 5.58
N TYR A 46 25.97 -14.67 6.63
CA TYR A 46 25.48 -14.94 7.98
C TYR A 46 24.60 -13.82 8.53
N LYS A 47 24.98 -12.56 8.29
CA LYS A 47 24.17 -11.40 8.66
C LYS A 47 22.79 -11.47 8.01
N GLN A 48 22.74 -11.70 6.69
CA GLN A 48 21.48 -11.81 5.95
C GLN A 48 20.61 -12.96 6.48
N ARG A 49 21.21 -14.11 6.81
CA ARG A 49 20.46 -15.26 7.33
C ARG A 49 19.88 -15.00 8.73
N VAL A 50 20.60 -14.27 9.57
CA VAL A 50 20.13 -13.84 10.89
C VAL A 50 19.00 -12.82 10.74
N ASP A 51 19.17 -11.82 9.88
CA ASP A 51 18.16 -10.81 9.56
C ASP A 51 16.87 -11.47 9.01
N ASP A 52 16.99 -12.41 8.06
CA ASP A 52 15.87 -13.17 7.49
C ASP A 52 15.13 -14.01 8.54
N THR A 53 15.84 -14.49 9.56
CA THR A 53 15.25 -15.28 10.66
C THR A 53 14.49 -14.38 11.63
N PHE A 54 15.02 -13.19 11.93
CA PHE A 54 14.32 -12.18 12.72
C PHE A 54 13.07 -11.67 12.01
N ASP A 55 13.12 -11.44 10.70
CA ASP A 55 11.98 -11.00 9.91
C ASP A 55 10.87 -12.06 9.88
N LYS A 56 11.20 -13.34 9.73
CA LYS A 56 10.21 -14.44 9.79
C LYS A 56 9.56 -14.56 11.17
N SER A 57 10.34 -14.42 12.25
CA SER A 57 9.81 -14.45 13.62
C SER A 57 8.93 -13.25 13.94
N ARG A 58 9.26 -12.06 13.42
CA ARG A 58 8.42 -10.85 13.52
C ARG A 58 7.12 -10.99 12.74
N LEU A 59 7.18 -11.54 11.53
CA LEU A 59 5.99 -11.79 10.71
C LEU A 59 5.05 -12.81 11.36
N ASN A 60 5.56 -13.88 11.96
CA ASN A 60 4.72 -14.84 12.70
C ASN A 60 4.03 -14.19 13.90
N ARG A 61 4.74 -13.39 14.71
CA ARG A 61 4.13 -12.67 15.84
C ARG A 61 3.05 -11.68 15.38
N ASN A 62 3.28 -10.98 14.27
CA ASN A 62 2.30 -10.06 13.69
C ASN A 62 1.06 -10.81 13.20
N ILE A 63 1.21 -11.97 12.54
CA ILE A 63 0.09 -12.78 12.04
C ILE A 63 -0.80 -13.27 13.19
N ASP A 64 -0.21 -13.69 14.32
CA ASP A 64 -0.98 -14.12 15.50
C ASP A 64 -1.78 -12.97 16.13
N ILE A 65 -1.22 -11.76 16.14
CA ILE A 65 -1.92 -10.55 16.63
C ILE A 65 -3.10 -10.21 15.72
N TYR A 66 -2.93 -10.29 14.39
CA TYR A 66 -4.03 -10.07 13.44
C TYR A 66 -5.09 -11.17 13.45
N GLN A 67 -4.74 -12.42 13.71
CA GLN A 67 -5.72 -13.51 13.86
C GLN A 67 -6.53 -13.38 15.16
N SER A 68 -5.94 -12.86 16.24
CA SER A 68 -6.65 -12.60 17.50
C SER A 68 -7.73 -11.49 17.40
N LEU A 69 -7.73 -10.71 16.31
CA LEU A 69 -8.72 -9.67 15.99
C LEU A 69 -9.93 -10.20 15.18
N ASP A 70 -9.85 -11.39 14.61
CA ASP A 70 -10.94 -12.03 13.85
C ASP A 70 -11.81 -12.93 14.74
N ASP A 71 -11.20 -13.57 15.75
CA ASP A 71 -11.91 -14.42 16.73
C ASP A 71 -12.71 -13.64 17.79
N LYS A 72 -12.51 -12.32 17.92
CA LYS A 72 -13.30 -11.45 18.81
C LYS A 72 -14.50 -10.85 18.10
N THR A 73 -15.44 -11.71 17.68
CA THR A 73 -16.64 -11.41 16.90
C THR A 73 -17.72 -10.57 17.64
N PHE A 74 -17.36 -9.82 18.67
CA PHE A 74 -18.28 -8.99 19.47
C PHE A 74 -17.89 -7.51 19.60
N LEU A 75 -16.85 -7.06 18.91
CA LEU A 75 -16.42 -5.66 18.96
C LEU A 75 -17.09 -4.84 17.85
N SER A 76 -17.65 -3.70 18.23
CA SER A 76 -18.19 -2.71 17.29
C SER A 76 -17.06 -2.19 16.39
N ALA A 77 -17.38 -1.74 15.18
CA ALA A 77 -16.37 -1.30 14.20
C ALA A 77 -15.43 -0.21 14.76
N ASP A 78 -15.93 0.60 15.70
CA ASP A 78 -15.20 1.67 16.39
C ASP A 78 -14.13 1.13 17.35
N ASP A 79 -14.47 0.12 18.17
CA ASP A 79 -13.52 -0.49 19.11
C ASP A 79 -12.36 -1.20 18.39
N ARG A 80 -12.61 -1.68 17.17
CA ARG A 80 -11.58 -2.27 16.30
C ARG A 80 -10.64 -1.20 15.75
N LEU A 81 -11.14 0.01 15.46
CA LEU A 81 -10.35 1.14 15.01
C LEU A 81 -9.44 1.65 16.14
N ASP A 82 -9.97 1.78 17.35
CA ASP A 82 -9.19 2.24 18.50
C ASP A 82 -8.09 1.25 18.88
N GLN A 83 -8.37 -0.05 18.85
CA GLN A 83 -7.35 -1.08 19.05
C GLN A 83 -6.32 -1.10 17.93
N LEU A 84 -6.73 -0.86 16.69
CA LEU A 84 -5.79 -0.74 15.56
C LEU A 84 -4.87 0.47 15.73
N ILE A 85 -5.40 1.60 16.18
CA ILE A 85 -4.64 2.83 16.46
C ILE A 85 -3.63 2.57 17.58
N ASN A 86 -4.04 1.91 18.66
CA ASN A 86 -3.14 1.55 19.75
C ASN A 86 -2.04 0.57 19.30
N LEU A 87 -2.38 -0.44 18.50
CA LEU A 87 -1.40 -1.39 17.98
C LEU A 87 -0.43 -0.75 16.98
N LEU A 88 -0.89 0.24 16.20
CA LEU A 88 -0.03 1.04 15.32
C LEU A 88 0.89 1.98 16.10
N ALA A 89 0.42 2.51 17.23
CA ALA A 89 1.22 3.34 18.11
C ALA A 89 2.29 2.52 18.85
N GLU A 90 1.96 1.30 19.24
CA GLU A 90 2.85 0.41 20.00
C GLU A 90 3.85 -0.35 19.12
N ASN A 91 3.50 -0.60 17.84
CA ASN A 91 4.40 -1.18 16.85
C ASN A 91 4.45 -0.28 15.61
N PRO A 92 5.33 0.76 15.60
CA PRO A 92 5.51 1.56 14.40
C PRO A 92 5.98 0.64 13.27
N VAL A 93 5.07 0.34 12.35
CA VAL A 93 5.34 -0.51 11.19
C VAL A 93 6.52 0.10 10.44
N ASP A 94 7.63 -0.63 10.43
CA ASP A 94 8.87 -0.20 9.82
C ASP A 94 8.62 0.28 8.38
N SER A 95 8.78 1.59 8.19
CA SER A 95 8.50 2.31 6.95
C SER A 95 9.29 1.80 5.75
N THR A 96 10.28 0.93 5.97
CA THR A 96 11.09 0.27 4.94
C THR A 96 10.31 -0.79 4.15
N ILE A 97 9.36 -1.51 4.78
CA ILE A 97 8.51 -2.49 4.08
C ILE A 97 7.45 -1.78 3.21
N ILE A 98 6.97 -0.60 3.65
CA ILE A 98 5.98 0.20 2.92
C ILE A 98 6.59 0.86 1.66
N LYS A 99 7.90 1.16 1.66
CA LYS A 99 8.58 1.76 0.50
C LYS A 99 8.56 0.87 -0.75
N LYS A 100 8.51 -0.46 -0.61
CA LYS A 100 8.49 -1.39 -1.76
C LYS A 100 7.13 -1.47 -2.47
N ARG A 101 6.07 -0.86 -1.90
CA ARG A 101 4.71 -0.76 -2.49
C ARG A 101 4.43 0.61 -3.14
N LYS A 102 5.45 1.46 -3.36
CA LYS A 102 5.25 2.79 -3.96
C LYS A 102 5.16 2.78 -5.50
N ASN A 103 5.56 1.68 -6.16
CA ASN A 103 5.64 1.62 -7.63
C ASN A 103 4.33 1.24 -8.34
N THR A 104 3.40 0.54 -7.69
CA THR A 104 2.11 0.19 -8.31
C THR A 104 1.19 1.39 -8.52
N ASN A 105 1.36 2.45 -7.73
CA ASN A 105 0.59 3.68 -7.87
C ASN A 105 1.04 4.54 -9.05
N TRP A 106 2.29 4.42 -9.50
CA TRP A 106 2.79 5.18 -10.65
C TRP A 106 2.23 4.65 -11.98
N ILE A 107 2.15 3.33 -12.14
CA ILE A 107 1.53 2.69 -13.31
C ILE A 107 0.06 3.09 -13.45
N LYS A 108 -0.69 3.10 -12.33
CA LYS A 108 -2.08 3.57 -12.32
C LYS A 108 -2.20 5.02 -12.80
N LYS A 109 -1.30 5.90 -12.36
CA LYS A 109 -1.26 7.31 -12.82
C LYS A 109 -0.97 7.43 -14.30
N ILE A 110 -0.03 6.66 -14.84
CA ILE A 110 0.29 6.65 -16.27
C ILE A 110 -0.93 6.24 -17.10
N ILE A 111 -1.59 5.15 -16.72
CA ILE A 111 -2.80 4.66 -17.41
C ILE A 111 -3.88 5.74 -17.39
N LEU A 112 -4.08 6.40 -16.25
CA LEU A 112 -5.07 7.45 -16.07
C LEU A 112 -4.77 8.69 -16.94
N ILE A 113 -3.48 9.07 -17.09
CA ILE A 113 -3.04 10.13 -18.00
C ILE A 113 -3.32 9.75 -19.47
N ILE A 114 -3.02 8.51 -19.87
CA ILE A 114 -3.26 8.03 -21.23
C ILE A 114 -4.77 8.09 -21.55
N ILE A 115 -5.62 7.65 -20.62
CA ILE A 115 -7.08 7.71 -20.78
C ILE A 115 -7.56 9.15 -20.92
N ALA A 116 -7.08 10.07 -20.08
CA ALA A 116 -7.40 11.49 -20.19
C ALA A 116 -7.05 12.05 -21.57
N LEU A 117 -5.85 11.74 -22.07
CA LEU A 117 -5.37 12.23 -23.34
C LEU A 117 -6.21 11.66 -24.50
N LEU A 118 -6.55 10.37 -24.44
CA LEU A 118 -7.46 9.74 -25.40
C LEU A 118 -8.85 10.42 -25.40
N MET A 119 -9.45 10.66 -24.24
CA MET A 119 -10.73 11.36 -24.14
C MET A 119 -10.69 12.75 -24.79
N ILE A 120 -9.64 13.52 -24.51
CA ILE A 120 -9.45 14.85 -25.11
C ILE A 120 -9.31 14.73 -26.63
N THR A 121 -8.45 13.83 -27.12
CA THR A 121 -8.26 13.65 -28.57
C THR A 121 -9.52 13.21 -29.29
N ILE A 122 -10.30 12.29 -28.70
CA ILE A 122 -11.57 11.82 -29.25
C ILE A 122 -12.58 12.96 -29.28
N GLY A 123 -12.73 13.70 -28.18
CA GLY A 123 -13.65 14.84 -28.13
C GLY A 123 -13.31 15.91 -29.17
N PHE A 124 -12.05 16.29 -29.33
CA PHE A 124 -11.65 17.22 -30.39
C PHE A 124 -11.90 16.66 -31.79
N THR A 125 -11.62 15.38 -32.01
CA THR A 125 -11.90 14.72 -33.29
C THR A 125 -13.39 14.75 -33.62
N MET A 126 -14.26 14.59 -32.62
CA MET A 126 -15.71 14.67 -32.78
C MET A 126 -16.23 16.06 -33.12
N ILE A 127 -15.52 17.13 -32.76
CA ILE A 127 -15.88 18.52 -33.12
C ILE A 127 -15.40 18.85 -34.54
N VAL A 128 -14.19 18.41 -34.88
CA VAL A 128 -13.51 18.85 -36.11
C VAL A 128 -13.90 17.99 -37.32
N LEU A 129 -14.11 16.69 -37.12
CA LEU A 129 -14.46 15.80 -38.22
C LEU A 129 -15.98 15.73 -38.38
N PRO A 130 -16.50 15.95 -39.59
CA PRO A 130 -17.92 15.73 -39.85
C PRO A 130 -18.25 14.26 -39.60
N ALA A 131 -19.28 14.04 -38.79
CA ALA A 131 -19.79 12.69 -38.58
C ALA A 131 -20.32 12.13 -39.91
N PRO A 132 -20.23 10.81 -40.15
CA PRO A 132 -20.89 10.22 -41.31
C PRO A 132 -22.41 10.52 -41.24
N PRO A 133 -23.11 10.64 -42.38
CA PRO A 133 -24.52 11.07 -42.42
C PRO A 133 -25.49 10.22 -41.59
N GLU A 134 -25.11 8.98 -41.27
CA GLU A 134 -25.90 8.07 -40.43
C GLU A 134 -25.76 8.35 -38.92
N PHE A 135 -24.81 9.18 -38.51
CA PHE A 135 -24.49 9.49 -37.11
C PHE A 135 -24.84 10.93 -36.69
N GLU A 136 -25.30 11.78 -37.61
CA GLU A 136 -25.84 13.11 -37.28
C GLU A 136 -27.20 12.95 -36.60
N MET A 137 -27.18 12.66 -35.29
CA MET A 137 -28.42 12.41 -34.55
C MET A 137 -29.30 13.66 -34.49
N PHE A 138 -28.75 14.84 -34.15
CA PHE A 138 -29.51 16.10 -34.06
C PHE A 138 -28.61 17.35 -34.09
N THR A 139 -28.97 18.36 -34.90
CA THR A 139 -28.40 19.71 -34.86
C THR A 139 -29.28 20.62 -34.01
N ILE A 140 -28.69 21.28 -33.01
CA ILE A 140 -29.40 22.11 -32.03
C ILE A 140 -29.58 23.52 -32.57
N TYR A 141 -28.57 24.02 -33.28
CA TYR A 141 -28.57 25.36 -33.84
C TYR A 141 -27.86 25.38 -35.18
N TYR A 142 -28.55 25.80 -36.23
CA TYR A 142 -27.95 25.98 -37.55
C TYR A 142 -27.41 27.40 -37.70
N PHE A 143 -26.11 27.53 -37.98
CA PHE A 143 -25.53 28.82 -38.40
C PHE A 143 -25.78 29.06 -39.87
N ASN A 144 -25.71 28.00 -40.68
CA ASN A 144 -25.99 27.97 -42.11
C ASN A 144 -26.71 26.66 -42.48
N ARG A 145 -27.12 26.52 -43.73
CA ARG A 145 -27.89 25.36 -44.22
C ARG A 145 -27.14 24.03 -44.07
N ASP A 146 -25.81 24.10 -44.11
CA ASP A 146 -24.91 22.94 -44.12
C ASP A 146 -24.01 22.88 -42.87
N ASP A 147 -24.20 23.78 -41.89
CA ASP A 147 -23.34 23.86 -40.70
C ASP A 147 -24.09 24.40 -39.47
N GLY A 148 -23.81 23.83 -38.31
CA GLY A 148 -24.51 24.12 -37.08
C GLY A 148 -23.90 23.44 -35.87
N VAL A 149 -24.25 23.92 -34.68
CA VAL A 149 -23.90 23.25 -33.42
C VAL A 149 -24.71 21.97 -33.30
N THR A 150 -24.01 20.84 -33.27
CA THR A 150 -24.62 19.53 -33.12
C THR A 150 -24.74 19.14 -31.64
N LEU A 151 -25.64 18.20 -31.35
CA LEU A 151 -25.67 17.54 -30.04
C LEU A 151 -24.35 16.82 -29.74
N MET A 152 -23.67 16.35 -30.80
CA MET A 152 -22.37 15.71 -30.71
C MET A 152 -21.28 16.69 -30.23
N ASP A 153 -21.35 17.97 -30.61
CA ASP A 153 -20.44 19.02 -30.10
C ASP A 153 -20.63 19.29 -28.60
N LEU A 154 -21.86 19.21 -28.10
CA LEU A 154 -22.12 19.33 -26.66
C LEU A 154 -21.58 18.13 -25.89
N ILE A 155 -21.79 16.92 -26.41
CA ILE A 155 -21.28 15.69 -25.79
C ILE A 155 -19.75 15.67 -25.84
N SER A 156 -19.14 16.10 -26.94
CA SER A 156 -17.69 16.16 -27.08
C SER A 156 -17.08 17.19 -26.13
N LEU A 157 -17.73 18.34 -25.91
CA LEU A 157 -17.34 19.31 -24.88
C LEU A 157 -17.34 18.69 -23.47
N LEU A 158 -18.36 17.91 -23.12
CA LEU A 158 -18.42 17.19 -21.84
C LEU A 158 -17.29 16.15 -21.71
N ILE A 159 -16.99 15.43 -22.79
CA ILE A 159 -15.90 14.44 -22.83
C ILE A 159 -14.55 15.12 -22.66
N ILE A 160 -14.30 16.24 -23.37
CA ILE A 160 -13.06 17.03 -23.23
C ILE A 160 -12.93 17.54 -21.80
N PHE A 161 -14.01 18.09 -21.24
CA PHE A 161 -14.01 18.61 -19.87
C PHE A 161 -13.71 17.51 -18.86
N GLY A 162 -14.31 16.33 -19.01
CA GLY A 162 -14.03 15.14 -18.21
C GLY A 162 -12.57 14.67 -18.35
N GLY A 163 -12.04 14.65 -19.56
CA GLY A 163 -10.64 14.31 -19.85
C GLY A 163 -9.65 15.27 -19.18
N VAL A 164 -9.89 16.57 -19.29
CA VAL A 164 -9.06 17.61 -18.63
C VAL A 164 -9.16 17.50 -17.11
N PHE A 165 -10.37 17.32 -16.56
CA PHE A 165 -10.59 17.13 -15.13
C PHE A 165 -9.82 15.90 -14.59
N LEU A 166 -9.87 14.80 -15.34
CA LEU A 166 -9.19 13.55 -15.01
C LEU A 166 -7.66 13.73 -15.08
N LEU A 167 -7.16 14.49 -16.05
CA LEU A 167 -5.74 14.85 -16.19
C LEU A 167 -5.26 15.66 -14.99
N ILE A 168 -5.99 16.73 -14.62
CA ILE A 168 -5.69 17.58 -13.45
C ILE A 168 -5.69 16.74 -12.17
N THR A 169 -6.68 15.87 -12.02
CA THR A 169 -6.82 15.00 -10.84
C THR A 169 -5.68 13.98 -10.75
N SER A 170 -5.19 13.48 -11.88
CA SER A 170 -4.02 12.59 -11.94
C SER A 170 -2.72 13.29 -11.55
N MET A 171 -2.56 14.54 -11.99
CA MET A 171 -1.37 15.36 -11.76
C MET A 171 -1.32 15.98 -10.35
N LYS A 172 -2.46 16.27 -9.74
CA LYS A 172 -2.53 16.79 -8.36
C LYS A 172 -1.93 15.74 -7.42
N ARG A 173 -0.66 15.94 -7.05
CA ARG A 173 -0.06 15.21 -5.92
C ARG A 173 -0.96 15.48 -4.72
N ARG A 174 -1.39 14.42 -4.04
CA ARG A 174 -1.96 14.56 -2.69
C ARG A 174 -0.87 15.16 -1.81
N THR A 175 -0.86 16.48 -1.71
CA THR A 175 -0.18 17.22 -0.64
C THR A 175 -1.12 17.20 0.56
N SER A 176 -1.32 15.99 1.08
CA SER A 176 -2.04 15.72 2.33
C SER A 176 -1.31 14.54 2.96
N ASP A 177 -0.05 14.83 3.27
CA ASP A 177 0.81 14.10 4.21
C ASP A 177 1.59 15.24 4.91
N GLU A 178 0.87 16.03 5.70
CA GLU A 178 1.39 16.74 6.88
C GLU A 178 0.57 16.29 8.08
#